data_AF-W2LHI1-F1
#
_entry.id   AF-W2LHI1-F1
#
_cell.length_a   1.000
_cell.length_b   1.000
_cell.length_c   1.000
_cell.angle_alpha   90.00
_cell.angle_beta   90.00
_cell.angle_gamma   90.00
#
_symmetry.space_group_name_H-M   'P 1'
#
loop_
_entity.id
_entity.type
_entity.pdbx_description
1 polymer ?
#
loop_
_entity_poly.entity_id
_entity_poly.type
_entity_poly.pdbx_seq_one_letter_code
_entity_poly.pdbx_strand_id
1 'polypeptide(L)' 'IPTAVEGVPSEILNPKDSWTDKAAFDETALKLAKAFKENFKQFILPGNDLSVYGPNV' A
#
# COMPACT_ATOMS: atom_id res chain seq x y z
N ILE A 1 4.59 0.05 -9.67
CA ILE A 1 3.26 -0.26 -10.26
C ILE A 1 3.42 -0.16 -11.77
N PRO A 2 2.91 -1.11 -12.59
CA PRO A 2 3.00 -1.02 -14.05
C PRO A 2 2.27 0.22 -14.57
N THR A 3 2.81 0.87 -15.60
CA THR A 3 2.23 2.08 -16.21
C THR A 3 1.32 1.78 -17.40
N ALA A 4 1.35 0.55 -17.92
CA ALA A 4 0.49 0.08 -19.00
C ALA A 4 0.29 -1.43 -18.89
N VAL A 5 -0.93 -1.90 -19.20
CA VAL A 5 -1.30 -3.32 -19.30
C VAL A 5 -2.25 -3.46 -20.48
N GLU A 6 -2.00 -4.42 -21.37
CA GLU A 6 -2.83 -4.63 -22.56
C GLU A 6 -4.28 -4.93 -22.17
N GLY A 7 -5.23 -4.28 -22.84
CA GLY A 7 -6.66 -4.41 -22.56
C GLY A 7 -7.13 -3.74 -21.27
N VAL A 8 -6.26 -3.03 -20.54
CA VAL A 8 -6.61 -2.33 -19.29
C VAL A 8 -6.40 -0.82 -19.45
N PRO A 9 -7.42 0.01 -19.20
CA PRO A 9 -7.29 1.47 -19.21
C PRO A 9 -6.22 1.93 -18.21
N SER A 10 -5.35 2.84 -18.63
CA SER A 10 -4.22 3.26 -17.79
C SER A 10 -4.65 4.10 -16.59
N GLU A 11 -5.79 4.80 -16.68
CA GLU A 11 -6.30 5.64 -15.59
C GLU A 11 -6.69 4.87 -14.32
N ILE A 12 -6.91 3.55 -14.41
CA ILE A 12 -7.24 2.71 -13.24
C ILE A 12 -6.03 2.00 -12.64
N LEU A 13 -4.87 2.04 -13.30
CA LEU A 13 -3.67 1.32 -12.86
C LEU A 13 -3.04 1.95 -11.62
N ASN A 14 -3.18 3.26 -11.47
CA ASN A 14 -2.76 3.98 -10.28
C ASN A 14 -3.98 4.27 -9.40
N PRO A 15 -4.12 3.63 -8.24
CA PRO A 15 -5.29 3.81 -7.38
C PRO A 15 -5.43 5.24 -6.85
N LYS A 16 -4.36 6.04 -6.84
CA LYS A 16 -4.45 7.46 -6.48
C LYS A 16 -5.26 8.24 -7.51
N ASP A 17 -5.23 7.85 -8.78
CA ASP A 17 -5.86 8.58 -9.88
C ASP A 17 -7.39 8.48 -9.87
N SER A 18 -7.95 7.41 -9.28
CA SER A 18 -9.39 7.22 -9.11
C SER A 18 -10.03 8.01 -7.96
N TRP A 19 -9.23 8.65 -7.10
CA TRP A 19 -9.73 9.46 -5.99
C TRP A 19 -9.91 10.92 -6.40
N THR A 20 -11.07 11.51 -6.10
CA THR A 20 -11.28 12.96 -6.33
C THR A 20 -10.36 13.81 -5.44
N ASP A 21 -10.20 13.41 -4.18
CA ASP A 21 -9.28 14.04 -3.23
C ASP A 21 -8.02 13.21 -3.06
N LYS A 22 -6.90 13.74 -3.58
CA LYS A 22 -5.60 13.08 -3.54
C LYS A 22 -4.98 13.09 -2.14
N ALA A 23 -5.29 14.09 -1.32
CA ALA A 23 -4.81 14.15 0.06
C ALA A 23 -5.53 13.12 0.94
N ALA A 24 -6.85 12.95 0.74
CA ALA A 24 -7.61 11.90 1.42
C ALA A 24 -7.10 10.49 1.06
N PHE A 25 -6.64 10.28 -0.18
CA PHE A 25 -5.96 9.04 -0.57
C PHE A 25 -4.68 8.82 0.23
N ASP A 26 -3.81 9.84 0.31
CA ASP A 26 -2.52 9.75 1.02
C ASP A 26 -2.73 9.48 2.52
N GLU A 27 -3.69 10.15 3.16
CA GLU A 27 -4.07 9.89 4.55
C GLU A 27 -4.58 8.46 4.77
N THR A 28 -5.43 7.97 3.84
CA THR A 28 -5.98 6.62 3.90
C THR A 28 -4.89 5.57 3.70
N ALA A 29 -4.01 5.77 2.72
CA ALA A 29 -2.87 4.90 2.45
C ALA A 29 -1.93 4.84 3.67
N LEU A 30 -1.63 5.99 4.30
CA LEU A 30 -0.81 6.06 5.51
C LEU A 30 -1.47 5.31 6.68
N LYS A 31 -2.77 5.50 6.88
CA LYS A 31 -3.53 4.79 7.91
C LYS A 31 -3.50 3.27 7.69
N LEU A 32 -3.73 2.83 6.45
CA LEU A 32 -3.71 1.42 6.09
C LEU A 32 -2.32 0.81 6.33
N ALA A 33 -1.28 1.49 5.89
CA ALA A 33 0.10 1.05 6.04
C ALA A 33 0.50 0.92 7.52
N LYS A 34 0.08 1.86 8.38
CA LYS A 34 0.24 1.74 9.85
C LYS A 34 -0.52 0.53 10.40
N ALA A 35 -1.77 0.32 10.01
CA ALA A 35 -2.56 -0.82 10.45
C ALA A 35 -1.92 -2.17 10.07
N PHE A 36 -1.35 -2.27 8.86
CA PHE A 36 -0.58 -3.44 8.44
C PHE A 36 0.64 -3.66 9.32
N LYS A 37 1.46 -2.62 9.58
CA LYS A 37 2.63 -2.74 10.46
C LYS A 37 2.26 -3.19 11.87
N GLU A 38 1.23 -2.61 12.46
CA GLU A 38 0.77 -2.97 13.80
C GLU A 38 0.30 -4.43 13.87
N ASN A 39 -0.56 -4.85 12.94
CA ASN A 39 -1.02 -6.23 12.87
C ASN A 39 0.14 -7.21 12.60
N PHE A 40 1.16 -6.80 11.83
CA PHE A 40 2.26 -7.68 11.47
C PHE A 40 3.18 -8.03 12.64
N LYS A 41 3.21 -7.20 13.71
CA LYS A 41 4.05 -7.44 14.90
C LYS A 41 3.83 -8.81 15.52
N GLN A 42 2.60 -9.35 15.46
CA GLN A 42 2.27 -10.67 16.01
C GLN A 42 2.89 -11.86 15.24
N PHE A 43 3.43 -11.61 14.05
CA PHE A 43 4.07 -12.62 13.20
C PHE A 43 5.59 -12.52 13.17
N ILE A 44 6.19 -11.64 13.99
CA ILE A 44 7.64 -11.54 14.14
C ILE A 44 8.12 -12.69 15.01
N LEU A 45 8.88 -13.60 14.41
CA LEU A 45 9.47 -14.76 15.08
C LEU A 45 11.01 -14.64 15.06
N PRO A 46 11.71 -15.23 16.05
CA PRO A 46 13.17 -15.28 16.02
C PRO A 46 13.69 -15.89 14.69
N GLY A 47 14.52 -15.14 13.96
CA GLY A 47 15.07 -15.58 12.68
C GLY A 47 14.14 -15.42 11.46
N ASN A 48 12.92 -14.91 11.62
CA ASN A 48 11.98 -14.64 10.53
C ASN A 48 11.27 -13.30 10.73
N ASP A 49 12.04 -12.22 10.66
CA ASP A 49 11.47 -10.87 10.63
C ASP A 49 11.26 -10.41 9.18
N LEU A 50 10.02 -10.53 8.71
CA LEU A 50 9.59 -10.06 7.40
C LEU A 50 9.02 -8.63 7.45
N SER A 51 8.99 -7.99 8.63
CA SER A 51 8.40 -6.66 8.79
C SER A 51 9.14 -5.59 7.97
N VAL A 52 10.42 -5.85 7.64
CA VAL A 52 11.27 -5.03 6.78
C VAL A 52 10.74 -4.92 5.33
N TYR A 53 9.89 -5.84 4.89
CA TYR A 53 9.24 -5.83 3.57
C TYR A 53 7.83 -5.20 3.60
N GLY A 54 7.39 -4.73 4.77
CA GLY A 54 6.10 -4.08 4.93
C GLY A 54 6.03 -2.71 4.24
N PRO A 55 4.85 -2.07 4.24
CA PRO A 55 4.66 -0.75 3.66
C PRO A 55 5.62 0.30 4.25
N ASN A 56 6.22 1.15 3.42
CA ASN A 56 7.00 2.28 3.91
C ASN A 56 6.04 3.42 4.31
N VAL A 57 6.05 3.77 5.59
CA VAL A 57 5.34 4.92 6.19
C VAL A 57 6.34 5.90 6.76
#